data_AF-A0A942A6Y7-F1
#
_entry.id   AF-A0A942A6Y7-F1
#
_cell.length_a   1.000
_cell.length_b   1.000
_cell.length_c   1.000
_cell.angle_alpha   90.00
_cell.angle_beta   90.00
_cell.angle_gamma   90.00
#
_symmetry.space_group_name_H-M   'P 1'
#
loop_
_entity.id
_entity.type
_entity.pdbx_description
1 polymer ?
#
loop_
_entity_poly.entity_id
_entity_poly.type
_entity_poly.pdbx_seq_one_letter_code
_entity_poly.pdbx_strand_id
1 'polypeptide(L)'
;MVYPQDTFEKIYKLYYPKMFAFAKNYISANEDVENIVQDVFLVLWEKKDELELSCTLTTYLFTLVKNRCLNFLRHKLIEEEYNAQMKEELGFKLYALESMEYSYHSEKELQEIIQRALDTLPERCREVFIKSRIEGLKYKEISEELGISVNTVENHIVTALKKLRVELKDYLPLLLFLVN
;
A
#
# COMPACT_ATOMS: atom_id res chain seq x y z
N MET A 1 7.09 28.46 6.42
CA MET A 1 7.76 27.43 7.24
C MET A 1 8.46 26.51 6.27
N VAL A 2 9.79 26.41 6.30
CA VAL A 2 10.54 25.54 5.38
C VAL A 2 10.41 24.12 5.92
N TYR A 3 9.63 23.26 5.25
CA TYR A 3 9.63 21.84 5.57
C TYR A 3 11.06 21.31 5.41
N PRO A 4 11.69 20.76 6.47
CA PRO A 4 13.03 20.21 6.35
C PRO A 4 13.03 19.14 5.25
N GLN A 5 14.05 19.16 4.39
CA GLN A 5 14.24 18.18 3.31
C GLN A 5 14.10 16.73 3.82
N ASP A 6 14.53 16.51 5.06
CA ASP A 6 14.42 15.26 5.83
C ASP A 6 12.98 14.72 5.99
N THR A 7 11.96 15.59 6.06
CA THR A 7 10.56 15.15 6.24
C THR A 7 10.00 14.55 4.96
N PHE A 8 10.26 15.17 3.82
CA PHE A 8 9.83 14.61 2.54
C PHE A 8 10.60 13.33 2.20
N GLU A 9 11.90 13.28 2.48
CA GLU A 9 12.68 12.07 2.27
C GLU A 9 12.12 10.88 3.07
N LYS A 10 11.71 11.10 4.33
CA LYS A 10 11.04 10.07 5.15
C LYS A 10 9.72 9.64 4.55
N ILE A 11 8.88 10.58 4.09
CA ILE A 11 7.62 10.28 3.42
C ILE A 11 7.87 9.46 2.15
N TYR A 12 8.81 9.90 1.32
CA TYR A 12 9.16 9.21 0.08
C TYR A 12 9.62 7.77 0.35
N LYS A 13 10.60 7.59 1.24
CA LYS A 13 11.10 6.25 1.62
C LYS A 13 10.01 5.35 2.17
N LEU A 14 9.07 5.91 2.95
CA LEU A 14 7.98 5.16 3.55
C LEU A 14 6.88 4.77 2.57
N TYR A 15 6.50 5.68 1.66
CA TYR A 15 5.33 5.52 0.81
C TYR A 15 5.65 5.06 -0.61
N TYR A 16 6.82 5.37 -1.16
CA TYR A 16 7.17 4.99 -2.54
C TYR A 16 7.03 3.49 -2.81
N PRO A 17 7.61 2.57 -2.00
CA PRO A 17 7.49 1.14 -2.24
C PRO A 17 6.03 0.67 -2.21
N LYS A 18 5.20 1.31 -1.37
CA LYS A 18 3.78 0.99 -1.21
C LYS A 18 2.96 1.46 -2.40
N MET A 19 3.22 2.67 -2.88
CA MET A 19 2.59 3.25 -4.07
C MET A 19 2.95 2.43 -5.32
N PHE A 20 4.22 2.02 -5.41
CA PHE A 20 4.71 1.14 -6.47
C PHE A 20 3.98 -0.20 -6.44
N ALA A 21 3.99 -0.89 -5.30
CA ALA A 21 3.32 -2.19 -5.15
C ALA A 21 1.82 -2.10 -5.45
N PHE A 22 1.16 -1.00 -5.02
CA PHE A 22 -0.25 -0.75 -5.34
C PHE A 22 -0.48 -0.67 -6.84
N ALA A 23 0.19 0.26 -7.53
CA ALA A 23 0.05 0.46 -8.97
C ALA A 23 0.43 -0.80 -9.77
N LYS A 24 1.37 -1.61 -9.27
CA LYS A 24 1.79 -2.87 -9.88
C LYS A 24 0.69 -3.94 -9.96
N ASN A 25 -0.34 -3.87 -9.11
CA ASN A 25 -1.51 -4.77 -9.24
C ASN A 25 -2.31 -4.51 -10.51
N TYR A 26 -2.16 -3.32 -11.10
CA TYR A 26 -2.94 -2.87 -12.25
C TYR A 26 -2.09 -2.67 -13.51
N ILE A 27 -0.81 -2.33 -13.35
CA ILE A 27 0.08 -1.99 -14.47
C ILE A 27 1.26 -2.96 -14.52
N SER A 28 1.40 -3.63 -15.67
CA SER A 28 2.33 -4.75 -15.84
C SER A 28 3.77 -4.32 -16.12
N ALA A 29 4.03 -3.16 -16.71
CA ALA A 29 5.40 -2.68 -16.94
C ALA A 29 5.93 -1.94 -15.71
N ASN A 30 7.17 -2.22 -15.30
CA ASN A 30 7.78 -1.52 -14.15
C ASN A 30 8.00 -0.04 -14.46
N GLU A 31 8.52 0.28 -15.64
CA GLU A 31 8.82 1.65 -16.06
C GLU A 31 7.58 2.56 -15.98
N ASP A 32 6.43 2.08 -16.46
CA ASP A 32 5.17 2.81 -16.38
C ASP A 32 4.74 3.06 -14.92
N VAL A 33 4.92 2.07 -14.04
CA VAL A 33 4.63 2.21 -12.61
C VAL A 33 5.59 3.20 -11.94
N GLU A 34 6.89 3.12 -12.24
CA GLU A 34 7.89 4.05 -11.71
C GLU A 34 7.54 5.48 -12.11
N ASN A 35 7.24 5.72 -13.39
CA ASN A 35 6.86 7.04 -13.88
C ASN A 35 5.62 7.58 -13.15
N ILE A 36 4.56 6.77 -13.04
CA ILE A 36 3.33 7.18 -12.34
C ILE A 36 3.60 7.56 -10.89
N VAL A 37 4.37 6.74 -10.17
CA VAL A 37 4.65 6.98 -8.75
C VAL A 37 5.56 8.18 -8.58
N GLN A 38 6.61 8.32 -9.40
CA GLN A 38 7.50 9.47 -9.40
C GLN A 38 6.74 10.77 -9.66
N ASP A 39 5.85 10.81 -10.65
CA ASP A 39 5.01 11.98 -10.95
C ASP A 39 4.13 12.38 -9.75
N VAL A 40 3.58 11.40 -9.02
CA VAL A 40 2.79 11.67 -7.82
C VAL A 40 3.64 12.32 -6.73
N PHE A 41 4.84 11.80 -6.47
CA PHE A 41 5.74 12.39 -5.47
C PHE A 41 6.30 13.74 -5.92
N LEU A 42 6.49 13.97 -7.21
CA LEU A 42 6.86 15.29 -7.76
C LEU A 42 5.76 16.31 -7.48
N VAL A 43 4.50 15.97 -7.81
CA VAL A 43 3.34 16.83 -7.51
C VAL A 43 3.21 17.09 -6.00
N LEU A 44 3.43 16.07 -5.17
CA LEU A 44 3.42 16.25 -3.71
C LEU A 44 4.52 17.23 -3.27
N TRP A 45 5.73 17.11 -3.81
CA TRP A 45 6.84 17.99 -3.48
C TRP A 45 6.58 19.44 -3.90
N GLU A 46 6.05 19.65 -5.09
CA GLU A 46 5.72 20.98 -5.63
C GLU A 46 4.62 21.66 -4.81
N LYS A 47 3.63 20.89 -4.33
CA LYS A 47 2.47 21.42 -3.60
C LYS A 47 2.59 21.36 -2.08
N LYS A 48 3.70 20.88 -1.54
CA LYS A 48 3.86 20.61 -0.10
C LYS A 48 3.59 21.83 0.80
N ASP A 49 3.92 23.03 0.33
CA ASP A 49 3.79 24.27 1.10
C ASP A 49 2.35 24.84 1.07
N GLU A 50 1.52 24.35 0.15
CA GLU A 50 0.11 24.74 -0.05
C GLU A 50 -0.86 23.61 0.34
N LEU A 51 -0.34 22.49 0.85
CA LEU A 51 -1.09 21.26 1.04
C LEU A 51 -1.97 21.33 2.30
N GLU A 52 -3.21 21.78 2.14
CA GLU A 52 -4.25 21.63 3.16
C GLU A 52 -5.03 20.33 2.91
N LEU A 53 -4.64 19.26 3.61
CA LEU A 53 -5.31 17.97 3.49
C LEU A 53 -6.58 17.92 4.33
N SER A 54 -7.72 17.66 3.68
CA SER A 54 -8.99 17.31 4.33
C SER A 54 -9.09 15.83 4.72
N CYS A 55 -8.07 15.03 4.41
CA CYS A 55 -7.96 13.60 4.70
C CYS A 55 -6.53 13.23 5.13
N THR A 56 -6.28 11.95 5.41
CA THR A 56 -4.91 11.49 5.74
C THR A 56 -3.98 11.56 4.53
N LEU A 57 -2.67 11.73 4.77
CA LEU A 57 -1.66 11.66 3.71
C LEU A 57 -1.72 10.32 2.96
N THR A 58 -2.01 9.23 3.68
CA THR A 58 -2.23 7.91 3.10
C THR A 58 -3.39 7.92 2.11
N THR A 59 -4.58 8.39 2.52
CA THR A 59 -5.75 8.51 1.63
C THR A 59 -5.43 9.37 0.42
N TYR A 60 -4.76 10.49 0.63
CA TYR A 60 -4.38 11.42 -0.42
C TYR A 60 -3.47 10.75 -1.48
N LEU A 61 -2.38 10.11 -1.05
CA LEU A 61 -1.42 9.47 -1.96
C LEU A 61 -2.04 8.30 -2.73
N PHE A 62 -2.78 7.42 -2.06
CA PHE A 62 -3.47 6.33 -2.74
C PHE A 62 -4.51 6.85 -3.75
N THR A 63 -5.21 7.94 -3.43
CA THR A 63 -6.14 8.58 -4.37
C THR A 63 -5.41 9.13 -5.60
N LEU A 64 -4.28 9.81 -5.41
CA LEU A 64 -3.48 10.34 -6.53
C LEU A 64 -2.95 9.22 -7.43
N VAL A 65 -2.35 8.18 -6.85
CA VAL A 65 -1.83 7.04 -7.62
C VAL A 65 -2.96 6.30 -8.32
N LYS A 66 -4.08 6.04 -7.63
CA LYS A 66 -5.29 5.46 -8.25
C LYS A 66 -5.72 6.27 -9.47
N ASN A 67 -5.84 7.58 -9.34
CA ASN A 67 -6.29 8.44 -10.44
C ASN A 67 -5.32 8.40 -11.63
N ARG A 68 -4.01 8.38 -11.37
CA ARG A 68 -3.00 8.21 -12.43
C ARG A 68 -3.08 6.85 -13.11
N CYS A 69 -3.24 5.77 -12.34
CA CYS A 69 -3.46 4.43 -12.89
C CYS A 69 -4.73 4.34 -13.72
N LEU A 70 -5.85 4.95 -13.27
CA LEU A 70 -7.10 5.00 -14.03
C LEU A 70 -6.90 5.69 -15.38
N ASN A 71 -6.23 6.85 -15.38
CA ASN A 71 -5.94 7.57 -16.62
C ASN A 71 -5.07 6.74 -17.56
N PHE A 72 -4.00 6.12 -17.03
CA PHE A 72 -3.14 5.24 -17.81
C PHE A 72 -3.91 4.07 -18.43
N LEU A 73 -4.73 3.36 -17.65
CA LEU A 73 -5.52 2.22 -18.12
C LEU A 73 -6.55 2.64 -19.18
N ARG A 74 -7.20 3.80 -19.03
CA ARG A 74 -8.12 4.35 -20.04
C ARG A 74 -7.41 4.63 -21.35
N HIS A 75 -6.22 5.23 -21.30
CA HIS A 75 -5.42 5.46 -22.51
C HIS A 75 -5.01 4.14 -23.17
N LYS A 76 -4.52 3.16 -22.39
CA LYS A 76 -4.16 1.83 -22.91
C LYS A 76 -5.34 1.08 -23.51
N LEU A 77 -6.52 1.18 -22.92
CA LEU A 77 -7.73 0.55 -23.43
C LEU A 77 -8.16 1.12 -24.80
N ILE A 78 -7.90 2.40 -25.04
CA ILE A 78 -8.14 3.06 -26.34
C ILE A 78 -7.09 2.62 -27.37
N GLU A 79 -5.82 2.50 -26.97
CA GLU A 79 -4.73 2.03 -27.84
C GLU A 79 -4.91 0.56 -28.28
N GLU A 80 -5.45 -0.28 -27.41
CA GLU A 80 -5.69 -1.71 -27.66
C GLU A 80 -7.00 -1.95 -28.45
N GLU A 81 -7.05 -1.48 -29.69
CA GLU A 81 -8.23 -1.58 -30.55
C GLU A 81 -8.44 -3.01 -31.10
N TYR A 82 -7.36 -3.76 -31.34
CA TYR A 82 -7.40 -5.02 -32.10
C TYR A 82 -7.16 -6.30 -31.28
N ASN A 83 -6.81 -6.18 -29.99
CA ASN A 83 -6.57 -7.33 -29.13
C ASN A 83 -7.71 -7.49 -28.11
N ALA A 84 -8.73 -8.28 -28.47
CA ALA A 84 -9.93 -8.47 -27.65
C ALA A 84 -9.62 -9.01 -26.24
N GLN A 85 -8.66 -9.94 -26.12
CA GLN A 85 -8.27 -10.51 -24.83
C GLN A 85 -7.59 -9.46 -23.93
N MET A 86 -6.66 -8.68 -24.50
CA MET A 86 -6.00 -7.59 -23.77
C MET A 86 -7.01 -6.53 -23.33
N LYS A 87 -7.95 -6.18 -24.22
CA LYS A 87 -9.02 -5.22 -23.94
C LYS A 87 -9.92 -5.67 -22.79
N GLU A 88 -10.28 -6.95 -22.77
CA GLU A 88 -11.06 -7.54 -21.68
C GLU A 88 -10.29 -7.49 -20.34
N GLU A 89 -9.02 -7.88 -20.33
CA GLU A 89 -8.17 -7.82 -19.13
C GLU A 89 -8.04 -6.38 -18.59
N LEU A 90 -7.75 -5.42 -19.47
CA LEU A 90 -7.66 -4.00 -19.12
C LEU A 90 -9.00 -3.48 -18.59
N GLY A 91 -10.12 -3.88 -19.20
CA GLY A 91 -11.48 -3.55 -18.75
C GLY A 91 -11.76 -4.03 -17.32
N PHE A 92 -11.37 -5.28 -16.99
CA PHE A 92 -11.52 -5.80 -15.63
C PHE A 92 -10.68 -5.03 -14.61
N LYS A 93 -9.41 -4.74 -14.93
CA LYS A 93 -8.52 -3.96 -14.07
C LYS A 93 -9.06 -2.54 -13.84
N LEU A 94 -9.57 -1.90 -14.88
CA LEU A 94 -10.19 -0.58 -14.81
C LEU A 94 -11.41 -0.60 -13.89
N TYR A 95 -12.35 -1.51 -14.10
CA TYR A 95 -13.54 -1.65 -13.26
C TYR A 95 -13.21 -1.92 -11.79
N ALA A 96 -12.26 -2.82 -11.53
CA ALA A 96 -11.81 -3.14 -10.17
C ALA A 96 -11.18 -1.92 -9.48
N LEU A 97 -10.46 -1.08 -10.22
CA LEU A 97 -9.86 0.14 -9.67
C LEU A 97 -10.90 1.25 -9.48
N GLU A 98 -11.85 1.41 -10.40
CA GLU A 98 -12.93 2.40 -10.31
C GLU A 98 -13.82 2.16 -9.10
N SER A 99 -14.21 0.90 -8.88
CA SER A 99 -15.07 0.48 -7.76
C SER A 99 -14.40 0.54 -6.38
N MET A 100 -13.09 0.82 -6.32
CA MET A 100 -12.37 0.95 -5.05
C MET A 100 -12.63 2.31 -4.39
N GLU A 101 -13.31 2.34 -3.24
CA GLU A 101 -13.50 3.58 -2.48
C GLU A 101 -12.44 3.73 -1.38
N TYR A 102 -11.97 4.97 -1.18
CA TYR A 102 -11.10 5.33 -0.07
C TYR A 102 -11.81 6.39 0.77
N SER A 103 -12.34 6.00 1.93
CA SER A 103 -12.89 6.96 2.89
C SER A 103 -12.26 6.73 4.26
N TYR A 104 -11.01 7.15 4.42
CA TYR A 104 -10.44 7.33 5.75
C TYR A 104 -10.39 8.83 6.03
N HIS A 105 -11.23 9.27 6.94
CA HIS A 105 -11.44 10.68 7.26
C HIS A 105 -10.43 11.16 8.30
N SER A 106 -9.76 10.26 9.03
CA SER A 106 -8.72 10.62 9.98
C SER A 106 -7.66 9.53 10.20
N GLU A 107 -6.49 9.94 10.68
CA GLU A 107 -5.42 9.01 11.09
C GLU A 107 -5.88 8.09 12.23
N LYS A 108 -6.77 8.61 13.10
CA LYS A 108 -7.35 7.83 14.19
C LYS A 108 -8.20 6.67 13.67
N GLU A 109 -9.04 6.92 12.68
CA GLU A 109 -9.85 5.87 12.04
C GLU A 109 -8.96 4.80 11.38
N LEU A 110 -7.88 5.24 10.73
CA LEU A 110 -6.88 4.35 10.15
C LEU A 110 -6.23 3.44 11.20
N GLN A 111 -5.79 4.03 12.31
CA GLN A 111 -5.20 3.33 13.46
C GLN A 111 -6.20 2.33 14.07
N GLU A 112 -7.46 2.70 14.23
CA GLU A 112 -8.51 1.83 14.77
C GLU A 112 -8.80 0.62 13.88
N ILE A 113 -8.75 0.79 12.55
CA ILE A 113 -8.90 -0.32 11.60
C ILE A 113 -7.71 -1.28 11.71
N ILE A 114 -6.48 -0.75 11.72
CA ILE A 114 -5.27 -1.57 11.86
C ILE A 114 -5.30 -2.33 13.20
N GLN A 115 -5.61 -1.64 14.29
CA GLN A 115 -5.64 -2.24 15.62
C GLN A 115 -6.67 -3.36 15.70
N ARG A 116 -7.90 -3.14 15.20
CA ARG A 116 -8.93 -4.18 15.15
C ARG A 116 -8.46 -5.40 14.35
N ALA A 117 -7.81 -5.19 13.22
CA ALA A 117 -7.29 -6.29 12.41
C ALA A 117 -6.18 -7.07 13.15
N LEU A 118 -5.26 -6.37 13.81
CA LEU A 118 -4.22 -7.00 14.64
C LEU A 118 -4.80 -7.77 15.82
N ASP A 119 -5.88 -7.29 16.43
CA ASP A 119 -6.54 -7.96 17.57
C ASP A 119 -7.19 -9.29 17.19
N THR A 120 -7.46 -9.54 15.91
CA THR A 120 -7.94 -10.85 15.41
C THR A 120 -6.85 -11.93 15.36
N LEU A 121 -5.58 -11.52 15.46
CA LEU A 121 -4.44 -12.43 15.41
C LEU A 121 -4.25 -13.13 16.76
N PRO A 122 -3.92 -14.44 16.76
CA PRO A 122 -3.44 -15.09 17.98
C PRO A 122 -2.23 -14.35 18.55
N GLU A 123 -2.11 -14.27 19.86
CA GLU A 123 -1.11 -13.45 20.57
C GLU A 123 0.31 -13.60 20.01
N ARG A 124 0.80 -14.84 19.89
CA ARG A 124 2.13 -15.13 19.31
C ARG A 124 2.26 -14.74 17.84
N CYS A 125 1.20 -14.86 17.05
CA CYS A 125 1.22 -14.42 15.66
C CYS A 125 1.31 -12.88 15.58
N ARG A 126 0.57 -12.18 16.44
CA ARG A 126 0.58 -10.71 16.52
C ARG A 126 1.95 -10.20 16.93
N GLU A 127 2.54 -10.78 17.97
CA GLU A 127 3.87 -10.43 18.47
C GLU A 127 4.94 -10.57 17.37
N VAL A 128 5.00 -11.74 16.72
CA VAL A 128 5.93 -11.98 15.61
C VAL A 128 5.70 -11.00 14.45
N PHE A 129 4.45 -10.71 14.12
CA PHE A 129 4.11 -9.79 13.05
C PHE A 129 4.56 -8.35 13.34
N ILE A 130 4.30 -7.84 14.56
CA ILE A 130 4.72 -6.51 15.00
C ILE A 130 6.25 -6.38 14.96
N LYS A 131 6.96 -7.36 15.54
CA LYS A 131 8.44 -7.39 15.53
C LYS A 131 9.02 -7.33 14.13
N SER A 132 8.41 -8.06 13.19
CA SER A 132 8.92 -8.09 11.82
C SER A 132 8.55 -6.83 11.02
N ARG A 133 7.30 -6.36 11.10
CA ARG A 133 6.78 -5.32 10.19
C ARG A 133 6.82 -3.91 10.77
N ILE A 134 6.75 -3.77 12.08
CA ILE A 134 6.76 -2.47 12.77
C ILE A 134 8.16 -2.19 13.32
N GLU A 135 8.76 -3.16 14.01
CA GLU A 135 10.11 -3.00 14.59
C GLU A 135 11.23 -3.28 13.58
N GLY A 136 10.93 -3.93 12.44
CA GLY A 136 11.88 -4.18 11.36
C GLY A 136 12.90 -5.29 11.63
N LEU A 137 12.64 -6.15 12.62
CA LEU A 137 13.53 -7.25 12.97
C LEU A 137 13.53 -8.35 11.90
N LYS A 138 14.70 -8.92 11.64
CA LYS A 138 14.88 -10.08 10.77
C LYS A 138 14.35 -11.33 11.46
N TYR A 139 13.90 -12.32 10.67
CA TYR A 139 13.31 -13.54 11.24
C TYR A 139 14.26 -14.30 12.17
N LYS A 140 15.57 -14.22 11.93
CA LYS A 140 16.58 -14.79 12.82
C LYS A 140 16.64 -14.07 14.18
N GLU A 141 16.57 -12.75 14.19
CA GLU A 141 16.57 -11.95 15.42
C GLU A 141 15.30 -12.24 16.25
N ILE A 142 14.15 -12.34 15.59
CA ILE A 142 12.88 -12.71 16.23
C ILE A 142 12.92 -14.14 16.79
N SER A 143 13.51 -15.07 16.04
CA SER A 143 13.71 -16.46 16.46
C SER A 143 14.54 -16.55 17.73
N GLU A 144 15.65 -15.82 17.78
CA GLU A 144 16.55 -15.76 18.93
C GLU A 144 15.87 -15.11 20.14
N GLU A 145 15.14 -14.00 19.93
CA GLU A 145 14.45 -13.28 21.01
C GLU A 145 13.31 -14.09 21.63
N LEU A 146 12.51 -14.77 20.81
CA LEU A 146 11.33 -15.50 21.27
C LEU A 146 11.61 -16.97 21.62
N GLY A 147 12.83 -17.46 21.39
CA GLY A 147 13.21 -18.85 21.66
C GLY A 147 12.48 -19.87 20.78
N ILE A 148 12.11 -19.50 19.56
CA ILE A 148 11.39 -20.35 18.59
C ILE A 148 12.23 -20.54 17.32
N SER A 149 11.91 -21.55 16.51
CA SER A 149 12.61 -21.75 15.23
C SER A 149 12.27 -20.66 14.21
N VAL A 150 13.20 -20.35 13.30
CA VAL A 150 12.94 -19.44 12.16
C VAL A 150 11.73 -19.91 11.34
N ASN A 151 11.58 -21.22 11.14
CA ASN A 151 10.41 -21.81 10.47
C ASN A 151 9.10 -21.52 11.23
N THR A 152 9.14 -21.48 12.56
CA THR A 152 7.98 -21.08 13.39
C THR A 152 7.65 -19.61 13.21
N VAL A 153 8.67 -18.73 13.11
CA VAL A 153 8.49 -17.30 12.79
C VAL A 153 7.80 -17.16 11.43
N GLU A 154 8.28 -17.86 10.40
CA GLU A 154 7.68 -17.85 9.06
C GLU A 154 6.22 -18.30 9.09
N ASN A 155 5.92 -19.39 9.79
CA ASN A 155 4.55 -19.88 9.93
C ASN A 155 3.62 -18.86 10.62
N HIS A 156 4.11 -18.15 11.64
CA HIS A 156 3.37 -17.07 12.28
C HIS A 156 3.12 -15.90 11.32
N ILE A 157 4.12 -15.50 10.53
CA ILE A 157 3.96 -14.45 9.51
C ILE A 157 2.93 -14.86 8.45
N VAL A 158 3.03 -16.07 7.90
CA VAL A 158 2.07 -16.58 6.90
C VAL A 158 0.65 -16.60 7.48
N THR A 159 0.50 -17.01 8.74
CA THR A 159 -0.80 -17.03 9.43
C THR A 159 -1.36 -15.63 9.63
N ALA A 160 -0.52 -14.68 10.08
CA ALA A 160 -0.91 -13.29 10.25
C ALA A 160 -1.35 -12.67 8.92
N LEU A 161 -0.56 -12.82 7.86
CA LEU A 161 -0.88 -12.29 6.53
C LEU A 161 -2.19 -12.86 5.98
N LYS A 162 -2.45 -14.16 6.15
CA LYS A 162 -3.72 -14.78 5.72
C LYS A 162 -4.93 -14.16 6.42
N LYS A 163 -4.85 -13.96 7.74
CA LYS A 163 -5.93 -13.34 8.50
C LYS A 163 -6.10 -11.87 8.14
N LEU A 164 -5.03 -11.09 8.14
CA LEU A 164 -5.07 -9.66 7.85
C LEU A 164 -5.60 -9.37 6.43
N ARG A 165 -5.34 -10.25 5.45
CA ARG A 165 -5.93 -10.12 4.11
C ARG A 165 -7.45 -10.22 4.12
N VAL A 166 -8.03 -11.03 5.00
CA VAL A 166 -9.49 -11.16 5.12
C VAL A 166 -10.07 -9.96 5.85
N GLU A 167 -9.47 -9.57 6.97
CA GLU A 167 -9.93 -8.44 7.80
C GLU A 167 -9.79 -7.09 7.09
N LEU A 168 -8.78 -6.95 6.22
CA LEU A 168 -8.47 -5.71 5.51
C LEU A 168 -8.83 -5.76 4.02
N LYS A 169 -9.68 -6.70 3.59
CA LYS A 169 -10.07 -6.86 2.18
C LYS A 169 -10.70 -5.60 1.58
N ASP A 170 -11.49 -4.89 2.39
CA ASP A 170 -12.17 -3.65 2.00
C ASP A 170 -11.25 -2.42 2.19
N TYR A 171 -10.02 -2.66 2.68
CA TYR A 171 -9.01 -1.66 3.01
C TYR A 171 -7.70 -1.96 2.27
N LEU A 172 -7.77 -2.18 0.95
CA LEU A 172 -6.61 -2.58 0.13
C LEU A 172 -5.34 -1.71 0.36
N PRO A 173 -5.44 -0.37 0.51
CA PRO A 173 -4.30 0.47 0.88
C PRO A 173 -3.60 0.07 2.18
N LEU A 174 -4.38 -0.25 3.21
CA LEU A 174 -3.89 -0.68 4.51
C LEU A 174 -3.27 -2.06 4.46
N LEU A 175 -3.90 -2.97 3.71
CA LEU A 175 -3.35 -4.30 3.46
C LEU A 175 -1.97 -4.20 2.80
N LEU A 176 -1.80 -3.32 1.81
CA LEU A 176 -0.50 -3.09 1.19
C LEU A 176 0.52 -2.44 2.14
N PHE A 177 0.08 -1.64 3.10
CA PHE A 177 0.95 -1.06 4.14
C PHE A 177 1.47 -2.10 5.14
N LEU A 178 0.70 -3.16 5.39
CA LEU A 178 1.03 -4.18 6.38
C LEU A 178 1.71 -5.43 5.78
N VAL A 179 1.43 -5.72 4.50
CA VAL A 179 1.96 -6.90 3.82
C VAL A 179 3.35 -6.66 3.23
N ASN A 180 3.67 -5.40 2.83
CA ASN A 180 4.93 -5.00 2.20
C ASN A 180 5.80 -4.14 3.12
#